data_AF-A0A7J9Y973-F1
#
_entry.id   AF-A0A7J9Y973-F1
#
_cell.length_a   1.000
_cell.length_b   1.000
_cell.length_c   1.000
_cell.angle_alpha   90.00
_cell.angle_beta   90.00
_cell.angle_gamma   90.00
#
_symmetry.space_group_name_H-M   'P 1'
#
loop_
_entity.id
_entity.type
_entity.pdbx_description
1 polymer ?
#
loop_
_entity_poly.entity_id
_entity_poly.type
_entity_poly.pdbx_seq_one_letter_code
_entity_poly.pdbx_strand_id
1 'polypeptide(L)'
;ARRAADWMLTFRYTYDVAFGPHTLLGQYGFRTRGADQASPANQHLHSFGLICAPEMRRLAESADDPYYRESTRENLACFRQFVARHDGDFNAYRGMVSERFYQTACFQPKGMLLTLSHAWCVGVLLHACEDALDAAGTTRVDQ
;
A
#
# COMPACT_ATOMS: atom_id res chain seq x y z
N ALA A 1 -1.91 18.21 12.51
CA ALA A 1 -1.39 17.33 11.43
C ALA A 1 -0.49 16.22 11.99
N ARG A 2 0.72 16.51 12.51
CA ARG A 2 1.68 15.48 13.00
C ARG A 2 1.07 14.39 13.90
N ARG A 3 0.40 14.74 15.01
CA ARG A 3 -0.23 13.75 15.91
C ARG A 3 -1.23 12.81 15.20
N ALA A 4 -1.96 13.32 14.20
CA ALA A 4 -2.91 12.50 13.45
C ALA A 4 -2.17 11.55 12.48
N ALA A 5 -1.09 12.04 11.86
CA ALA A 5 -0.21 11.21 11.04
C ALA A 5 0.47 10.13 11.89
N ASP A 6 1.01 10.48 13.05
CA ASP A 6 1.66 9.53 13.96
C ASP A 6 0.70 8.42 14.39
N TRP A 7 -0.54 8.79 14.70
CA TRP A 7 -1.60 7.82 15.00
C TRP A 7 -1.89 6.90 13.81
N MET A 8 -2.09 7.45 12.61
CA MET A 8 -2.30 6.66 11.40
C MET A 8 -1.14 5.68 11.16
N LEU A 9 0.11 6.13 11.35
CA LEU A 9 1.31 5.33 11.14
C LEU A 9 1.49 4.20 12.15
N THR A 10 0.77 4.20 13.28
CA THR A 10 0.75 3.02 14.17
C THR A 10 0.15 1.77 13.52
N PHE A 11 -0.64 1.94 12.45
CA PHE A 11 -1.20 0.84 11.67
C PHE A 11 -0.26 0.37 10.55
N ARG A 12 0.78 1.15 10.23
CA ARG A 12 1.67 0.89 9.10
C ARG A 12 2.80 -0.06 9.48
N TYR A 13 3.01 -1.08 8.66
CA TYR A 13 4.09 -2.04 8.84
C TYR A 13 5.42 -1.40 8.46
N THR A 14 6.39 -1.43 9.38
CA THR A 14 7.77 -0.95 9.16
C THR A 14 8.74 -2.09 8.83
N TYR A 15 8.21 -3.30 8.66
CA TYR A 15 8.98 -4.52 8.39
C TYR A 15 8.21 -5.46 7.45
N ASP A 16 8.95 -6.37 6.83
CA ASP A 16 8.40 -7.43 5.99
C ASP A 16 8.06 -8.67 6.82
N VAL A 17 6.84 -9.18 6.64
CA VAL A 17 6.41 -10.45 7.22
C VAL A 17 6.84 -11.60 6.31
N ALA A 18 7.41 -12.65 6.89
CA ALA A 18 7.74 -13.87 6.16
C ALA A 18 6.48 -14.65 5.77
N PHE A 19 6.40 -15.08 4.51
CA PHE A 19 5.37 -15.97 3.97
C PHE A 19 5.96 -17.34 3.63
N GLY A 20 5.14 -18.39 3.69
CA GLY A 20 5.56 -19.71 3.24
C GLY A 20 5.80 -19.73 1.72
N PRO A 21 6.76 -20.52 1.22
CA PRO A 21 7.13 -20.51 -0.20
C PRO A 21 6.03 -21.01 -1.15
N HIS A 22 5.01 -21.69 -0.62
CA HIS A 22 3.88 -22.22 -1.39
C HIS A 22 2.60 -21.39 -1.26
N THR A 23 2.63 -20.27 -0.54
CA THR A 23 1.49 -19.34 -0.49
C THR A 23 1.57 -18.37 -1.66
N LEU A 24 0.45 -17.81 -2.09
CA LEU A 24 0.42 -16.86 -3.20
C LEU A 24 1.32 -15.65 -2.93
N LEU A 25 1.19 -15.01 -1.76
CA LEU A 25 2.03 -13.86 -1.41
C LEU A 25 3.51 -14.24 -1.29
N GLY A 26 3.82 -15.47 -0.85
CA GLY A 26 5.20 -15.98 -0.81
C GLY A 26 5.80 -16.20 -2.19
N GLN A 27 5.06 -16.80 -3.13
CA GLN A 27 5.51 -17.05 -4.50
C GLN A 27 5.79 -15.75 -5.27
N TYR A 28 5.01 -14.71 -5.02
CA TYR A 28 5.20 -13.39 -5.62
C TYR A 28 6.23 -12.53 -4.87
N GLY A 29 6.80 -13.02 -3.76
CA GLY A 29 7.77 -12.28 -2.97
C GLY A 29 7.20 -10.98 -2.39
N PHE A 30 5.93 -10.96 -2.00
CA PHE A 30 5.26 -9.76 -1.49
C PHE A 30 5.96 -9.20 -0.26
N ARG A 31 6.36 -7.93 -0.33
CA ARG A 31 6.93 -7.18 0.78
C ARG A 31 5.86 -6.35 1.47
N THR A 32 5.66 -6.57 2.77
CA THR A 32 4.59 -5.94 3.56
C THR A 32 4.98 -4.58 4.12
N ARG A 33 6.26 -4.20 4.11
CA ARG A 33 6.68 -2.88 4.60
C ARG A 33 5.98 -1.78 3.81
N GLY A 34 5.39 -0.84 4.54
CA GLY A 34 4.54 0.22 4.02
C GLY A 34 3.05 -0.12 4.02
N ALA A 35 2.65 -1.38 4.16
CA ALA A 35 1.23 -1.75 4.18
C ALA A 35 0.54 -1.31 5.48
N ASP A 36 -0.76 -0.99 5.40
CA ASP A 36 -1.57 -0.65 6.56
C ASP A 36 -2.39 -1.85 7.05
N GLN A 37 -2.41 -2.06 8.35
CA GLN A 37 -3.38 -2.91 9.02
C GLN A 37 -4.78 -2.29 8.90
N ALA A 38 -5.76 -3.03 8.39
CA ALA A 38 -7.10 -2.47 8.18
C ALA A 38 -7.80 -2.06 9.49
N SER A 39 -7.82 -2.93 10.48
CA SER A 39 -8.18 -2.59 11.87
C SER A 39 -7.83 -3.73 12.83
N PRO A 40 -7.93 -3.52 14.16
CA PRO A 40 -7.82 -4.61 15.13
C PRO A 40 -8.90 -5.70 14.95
N ALA A 41 -10.09 -5.33 14.50
CA ALA A 41 -11.23 -6.24 14.35
C ALA A 41 -11.34 -6.89 12.95
N ASN A 42 -10.68 -6.34 11.94
CA ASN A 42 -10.67 -6.86 10.57
C ASN A 42 -9.22 -7.00 10.09
N GLN A 43 -8.62 -8.15 10.40
CA GLN A 43 -7.18 -8.36 10.29
C GLN A 43 -6.77 -8.75 8.87
N HIS A 44 -6.27 -7.77 8.12
CA HIS A 44 -5.57 -7.95 6.85
C HIS A 44 -4.79 -6.67 6.55
N LEU A 45 -3.83 -6.75 5.64
CA LEU A 45 -3.18 -5.56 5.08
C LEU A 45 -4.01 -5.02 3.93
N HIS A 46 -4.14 -3.69 3.82
CA HIS A 46 -4.94 -3.05 2.78
C HIS A 46 -4.40 -1.69 2.34
N SER A 47 -4.84 -1.22 1.17
CA SER A 47 -4.31 -0.02 0.53
C SER A 47 -5.03 1.27 0.91
N PHE A 48 -5.93 1.25 1.89
CA PHE A 48 -6.79 2.41 2.16
C PHE A 48 -6.02 3.65 2.59
N GLY A 49 -4.89 3.50 3.31
CA GLY A 49 -4.05 4.62 3.72
C GLY A 49 -3.45 5.45 2.57
N LEU A 50 -3.47 4.93 1.33
CA LEU A 50 -3.08 5.69 0.13
C LEU A 50 -4.00 6.89 -0.13
N ILE A 51 -5.22 6.90 0.44
CA ILE A 51 -6.12 8.06 0.36
C ILE A 51 -5.50 9.32 0.97
N CYS A 52 -4.55 9.16 1.90
CA CYS A 52 -3.87 10.27 2.56
C CYS A 52 -2.48 10.58 1.95
N ALA A 53 -2.14 10.02 0.79
CA ALA A 53 -0.82 10.20 0.18
C ALA A 53 -0.47 11.69 -0.05
N PRO A 54 -1.35 12.54 -0.62
CA PRO A 54 -1.05 13.96 -0.81
C PRO A 54 -0.87 14.72 0.51
N GLU A 55 -1.71 14.46 1.51
CA GLU A 55 -1.63 15.09 2.83
C GLU A 55 -0.33 14.71 3.53
N MET A 56 0.07 13.44 3.45
CA MET A 56 1.31 12.98 4.04
C MET A 56 2.53 13.57 3.34
N ARG A 57 2.49 13.74 2.01
CA ARG A 57 3.55 14.42 1.26
C ARG A 57 3.67 15.89 1.68
N ARG A 58 2.56 16.64 1.70
CA ARG A 58 2.54 18.04 2.15
C ARG A 58 2.97 18.19 3.61
N LEU A 59 2.61 17.22 4.46
CA LEU A 59 3.09 17.18 5.83
C LEU A 59 4.60 16.97 5.87
N ALA A 60 5.15 16.02 5.11
CA ALA A 60 6.59 15.77 5.05
C ALA A 60 7.37 17.01 4.58
N GLU A 61 6.86 17.73 3.59
CA GLU A 61 7.44 18.98 3.08
C GLU A 61 7.40 20.10 4.13
N SER A 62 6.23 20.35 4.74
CA SER A 62 6.07 21.41 5.74
C SER A 62 6.75 21.13 7.08
N ALA A 63 6.90 19.85 7.42
CA ALA A 63 7.57 19.41 8.63
C ALA A 63 9.09 19.26 8.48
N ASP A 64 9.58 19.25 7.23
CA ASP A 64 10.94 18.84 6.84
C ASP A 64 11.38 17.52 7.51
N ASP A 65 10.47 16.54 7.52
CA ASP A 65 10.71 15.26 8.20
C ASP A 65 10.83 14.11 7.17
N PRO A 66 12.02 13.50 7.02
CA PRO A 66 12.22 12.42 6.07
C PRO A 66 11.42 11.16 6.40
N TYR A 67 11.02 10.95 7.66
CA TYR A 67 10.24 9.79 8.06
C TYR A 67 8.87 9.75 7.37
N TYR A 68 8.14 10.88 7.35
CA TYR A 68 6.85 10.95 6.66
C TYR A 68 7.00 10.77 5.15
N ARG A 69 8.06 11.32 4.55
CA ARG A 69 8.35 11.17 3.12
C ARG A 69 8.59 9.71 2.76
N GLU A 70 9.44 9.03 3.53
CA GLU A 70 9.78 7.63 3.27
C GLU A 70 8.58 6.72 3.51
N SER A 71 7.84 6.91 4.61
CA SER A 71 6.66 6.11 4.92
C SER A 71 5.58 6.20 3.84
N THR A 72 5.37 7.37 3.24
CA THR A 72 4.44 7.54 2.10
C THR A 72 4.92 6.79 0.87
N ARG A 73 6.23 6.86 0.57
CA ARG A 73 6.82 6.14 -0.58
C ARG A 73 6.72 4.63 -0.39
N GLU A 74 6.97 4.13 0.81
CA GLU A 74 6.83 2.72 1.15
C GLU A 74 5.38 2.24 0.99
N ASN A 75 4.39 3.02 1.43
CA ASN A 75 2.98 2.67 1.28
C ASN A 75 2.59 2.53 -0.21
N LEU A 76 2.98 3.49 -1.05
CA LEU A 76 2.75 3.41 -2.50
C LEU A 76 3.53 2.25 -3.14
N ALA A 77 4.80 2.06 -2.78
CA ALA A 77 5.62 0.97 -3.29
C ALA A 77 5.03 -0.41 -2.93
N CYS A 78 4.48 -0.53 -1.71
CA CYS A 78 3.87 -1.76 -1.22
C CYS A 78 2.72 -2.22 -2.14
N PHE A 79 1.72 -1.36 -2.36
CA PHE A 79 0.50 -1.76 -3.07
C PHE A 79 0.66 -1.77 -4.60
N ARG A 80 1.69 -1.13 -5.14
CA ARG A 80 2.09 -1.29 -6.56
C ARG A 80 2.62 -2.68 -6.89
N GLN A 81 2.98 -3.52 -5.90
CA GLN A 81 3.44 -4.89 -6.14
C GLN A 81 2.33 -5.78 -6.74
N PHE A 82 1.05 -5.50 -6.45
CA PHE A 82 -0.09 -6.35 -6.81
C PHE A 82 -1.16 -5.60 -7.61
N VAL A 83 -0.73 -5.09 -8.76
CA VAL A 83 -1.65 -4.69 -9.85
C VAL A 83 -1.55 -5.75 -10.91
N ALA A 84 -2.68 -6.35 -11.30
CA ALA A 84 -2.70 -7.33 -12.38
C ALA A 84 -2.27 -6.64 -13.69
N ARG A 85 -1.14 -7.07 -14.26
CA ARG A 85 -0.57 -6.50 -15.49
C ARG A 85 -1.07 -7.23 -16.72
N HIS A 86 -1.36 -8.51 -16.57
CA HIS A 86 -1.88 -9.40 -17.60
C HIS A 86 -3.11 -10.14 -17.09
N ASP A 87 -3.98 -10.56 -18.02
CA ASP A 87 -5.08 -11.47 -17.69
C ASP A 87 -4.49 -12.80 -17.21
N GLY A 88 -4.97 -13.29 -16.07
CA GLY A 88 -4.48 -14.49 -15.40
C GLY A 88 -3.51 -14.23 -14.25
N ASP A 89 -2.97 -13.00 -14.09
CA ASP A 89 -2.13 -12.65 -12.94
C ASP A 89 -2.88 -12.93 -11.64
N PHE A 90 -2.36 -13.85 -10.83
CA PHE A 90 -2.98 -14.32 -9.57
C PHE A 90 -4.50 -14.57 -9.68
N ASN A 91 -4.95 -15.08 -10.83
CA ASN A 91 -6.36 -15.32 -11.17
C ASN A 91 -7.22 -14.04 -11.23
N ALA A 92 -6.68 -12.97 -11.82
CA ALA A 92 -7.34 -11.69 -12.03
C ALA A 92 -7.28 -11.24 -13.50
N TYR A 93 -8.14 -10.30 -13.88
CA TYR A 93 -8.06 -9.57 -15.16
C TYR A 93 -7.12 -8.38 -15.04
N ARG A 94 -6.52 -7.97 -16.15
CA ARG A 94 -5.63 -6.81 -16.23
C ARG A 94 -6.29 -5.57 -15.60
N GLY A 95 -5.53 -4.90 -14.73
CA GLY A 95 -5.94 -3.70 -14.01
C GLY A 95 -6.65 -3.97 -12.68
N MET A 96 -7.00 -5.22 -12.35
CA MET A 96 -7.58 -5.55 -11.05
C MET A 96 -6.57 -5.36 -9.90
N VAL A 97 -7.09 -4.89 -8.77
CA VAL A 97 -6.34 -4.66 -7.53
C VAL A 97 -7.15 -5.21 -6.35
N SER A 98 -6.51 -6.03 -5.53
CA SER A 98 -7.15 -6.68 -4.37
C SER A 98 -7.22 -5.74 -3.17
N GLU A 99 -8.25 -5.94 -2.35
CA GLU A 99 -8.38 -5.27 -1.04
C GLU A 99 -7.49 -5.91 0.03
N ARG A 100 -7.43 -7.26 0.09
CA ARG A 100 -6.95 -7.97 1.29
C ARG A 100 -5.74 -8.83 1.03
N PHE A 101 -4.68 -8.54 1.78
CA PHE A 101 -3.44 -9.31 1.82
C PHE A 101 -3.29 -9.90 3.22
N TYR A 102 -3.35 -11.23 3.33
CA TYR A 102 -3.42 -11.90 4.63
C TYR A 102 -2.02 -12.18 5.19
N GLN A 103 -1.53 -11.27 6.02
CA GLN A 103 -0.25 -11.32 6.74
C GLN A 103 -0.23 -12.22 7.98
N THR A 104 -1.40 -12.53 8.53
CA THR A 104 -1.57 -13.48 9.66
C THR A 104 -2.57 -14.58 9.30
N ALA A 105 -2.74 -15.56 10.18
CA ALA A 105 -3.72 -16.64 10.05
C ALA A 105 -5.04 -16.37 10.80
N CYS A 106 -5.35 -15.10 11.11
CA CYS A 106 -6.48 -14.73 11.97
C CYS A 106 -7.86 -15.03 11.35
N PHE A 107 -8.06 -14.66 10.08
CA PHE A 107 -9.35 -14.83 9.39
C PHE A 107 -9.28 -15.71 8.13
N GLN A 108 -8.09 -15.83 7.53
CA GLN A 108 -7.81 -16.62 6.34
C GLN A 108 -6.39 -17.18 6.44
N PRO A 109 -6.01 -18.17 5.61
CA PRO A 109 -4.64 -18.68 5.57
C PRO A 109 -3.62 -17.56 5.35
N LYS A 110 -2.56 -17.54 6.17
CA LYS A 110 -1.46 -16.59 6.00
C LYS A 110 -0.83 -16.76 4.61
N GLY A 111 -0.63 -15.65 3.92
CA GLY A 111 -0.09 -15.60 2.56
C GLY A 111 -1.14 -15.75 1.45
N MET A 112 -2.43 -15.79 1.81
CA MET A 112 -3.53 -15.67 0.85
C MET A 112 -3.69 -14.21 0.40
N LEU A 113 -4.25 -14.02 -0.79
CA LEU A 113 -4.79 -12.76 -1.31
C LEU A 113 -6.28 -12.94 -1.52
N LEU A 114 -7.10 -11.91 -1.24
CA LEU A 114 -8.50 -11.93 -1.66
C LEU A 114 -8.59 -11.83 -3.18
N THR A 115 -9.21 -12.81 -3.83
CA THR A 115 -9.41 -12.86 -5.28
C THR A 115 -10.65 -12.06 -5.72
N LEU A 116 -10.79 -10.84 -5.19
CA LEU A 116 -11.84 -9.89 -5.54
C LEU A 116 -11.19 -8.53 -5.78
N SER A 117 -11.51 -7.91 -6.91
CA SER A 117 -11.09 -6.54 -7.20
C SER A 117 -12.12 -5.57 -6.66
N HIS A 118 -11.64 -4.54 -5.97
CA HIS A 118 -12.49 -3.47 -5.47
C HIS A 118 -12.16 -2.16 -6.19
N ALA A 119 -13.18 -1.51 -6.77
CA ALA A 119 -13.01 -0.25 -7.49
C ALA A 119 -12.36 0.84 -6.62
N TRP A 120 -12.65 0.87 -5.32
CA TRP A 120 -12.04 1.83 -4.42
C TRP A 120 -10.54 1.57 -4.21
N CYS A 121 -10.07 0.32 -4.22
CA CYS A 121 -8.64 0.00 -4.11
C CYS A 121 -7.88 0.52 -5.33
N VAL A 122 -8.46 0.33 -6.52
CA VAL A 122 -7.95 0.91 -7.77
C VAL A 122 -7.93 2.44 -7.66
N GLY A 123 -9.01 3.05 -7.18
CA GLY A 123 -9.13 4.50 -7.02
C GLY A 123 -8.06 5.12 -6.12
N VAL A 124 -7.86 4.57 -4.91
CA VAL A 124 -6.83 5.11 -3.99
C VAL A 124 -5.41 4.88 -4.49
N LEU A 125 -5.16 3.76 -5.21
CA LEU A 125 -3.87 3.50 -5.82
C LEU A 125 -3.57 4.46 -6.96
N LEU A 126 -4.53 4.67 -7.86
CA LEU A 126 -4.41 5.67 -8.92
C LEU A 126 -4.20 7.07 -8.34
N HIS A 127 -4.99 7.45 -7.33
CA HIS A 127 -4.86 8.74 -6.65
C HIS A 127 -3.44 8.98 -6.11
N ALA A 128 -2.86 8.00 -5.42
CA ALA A 128 -1.50 8.12 -4.90
C ALA A 128 -0.43 8.09 -6.02
N CYS A 129 -0.66 7.37 -7.12
CA CYS A 129 0.21 7.40 -8.29
C CYS A 129 0.22 8.80 -8.95
N GLU A 130 -0.95 9.42 -9.12
CA GLU A 130 -1.06 10.77 -9.70
C GLU A 130 -0.34 11.80 -8.81
N ASP A 131 -0.54 11.78 -7.49
CA ASP A 131 0.20 12.70 -6.58
C ASP A 131 1.73 12.49 -6.66
N ALA A 132 2.18 11.24 -6.79
CA ALA A 132 3.60 10.95 -6.95
C ALA A 132 4.16 11.44 -8.31
N LEU A 133 3.36 11.38 -9.37
CA LEU A 133 3.73 11.90 -10.70
C LEU A 133 3.77 13.42 -10.69
N ASP A 134 2.79 14.07 -10.07
CA ASP A 134 2.76 15.53 -9.93
C ASP A 134 3.99 16.04 -9.18
N ALA A 135 4.33 15.41 -8.04
CA ALA A 135 5.52 15.76 -7.27
C ALA A 135 6.82 15.59 -8.06
N ALA A 136 6.91 14.55 -8.89
CA ALA A 136 8.06 14.34 -9.79
C ALA A 136 8.10 15.35 -10.95
N GLY A 137 6.94 15.78 -11.43
CA GLY A 137 6.78 16.78 -12.49
C GLY A 137 7.13 18.19 -12.03
N THR A 138 6.72 18.60 -10.82
CA THR A 138 7.09 19.89 -10.23
C THR A 138 8.60 20.06 -10.11
N THR A 139 9.32 18.97 -9.83
CA THR A 139 10.80 18.99 -9.74
C THR A 139 11.49 19.29 -11.08
N ARG A 140 10.81 19.12 -12.22
CA ARG A 140 11.40 19.31 -13.57
C ARG A 140 11.19 20.70 -14.16
N VAL A 141 10.30 21.52 -13.60
CA VAL A 141 9.99 22.85 -14.17
C VAL A 141 10.91 23.95 -13.59
N ASP A 142 11.59 23.67 -12.48
CA ASP A 142 12.47 24.62 -11.78
C ASP A 142 13.98 24.36 -12.01
N GLN A 143 14.37 23.70 -13.12
CA GLN A 143 15.77 23.53 -13.53
C GLN A 143 16.10 24.21 -14.86
#